data_AF-A0A127KQ28-F1
#
_entry.id   AF-A0A127KQ28-F1
#
_cell.length_a   1.000
_cell.length_b   1.000
_cell.length_c   1.000
_cell.angle_alpha   90.00
_cell.angle_beta   90.00
_cell.angle_gamma   90.00
#
_symmetry.space_group_name_H-M   'P 1'
#
loop_
_entity.id
_entity.type
_entity.pdbx_description
1 polymer ?
#
loop_
_entity_poly.entity_id
_entity_poly.type
_entity_poly.pdbx_seq_one_letter_code
_entity_poly.pdbx_strand_id
1 'polypeptide(L)'
;RGCPRGASYSWYVYSANRVKYPLIRSRLLKLWRKERTLKTPVAAWAAIQQDPAKRADYMKVRGLGGFVRATWEEVNEIIAAANAYTAKTYGPDRVIGFSPIPAMSMVSYAAGSRYLSLLGGVC
;
A
#
# COMPACT_ATOMS: atom_id res chain seq x y z
N ARG A 1 6.72 34.39 -4.87
CA ARG A 1 7.56 33.16 -4.84
C ARG A 1 8.16 33.04 -3.43
N GLY A 2 8.54 31.84 -2.99
CA GLY A 2 9.10 31.63 -1.65
C GLY A 2 8.07 31.79 -0.52
N CYS A 3 8.20 30.98 0.53
CA CYS A 3 7.43 31.10 1.77
C CYS A 3 8.20 30.40 2.90
N PRO A 4 7.93 30.70 4.18
CA PRO A 4 8.65 30.08 5.30
C PRO A 4 8.52 28.55 5.34
N ARG A 5 7.42 27.99 4.80
CA ARG A 5 7.20 26.54 4.71
C ARG A 5 8.12 25.88 3.67
N GLY A 6 8.35 26.55 2.55
CA GLY A 6 9.30 26.08 1.53
C GLY A 6 10.75 26.17 2.01
N ALA A 7 11.08 27.21 2.79
CA ALA A 7 12.43 27.42 3.31
C ALA A 7 12.89 26.33 4.29
N SER A 8 11.96 25.67 5.00
CA SER A 8 12.28 24.61 5.96
C SER A 8 12.24 23.19 5.40
N TYR A 9 11.93 23.01 4.11
CA TYR A 9 11.72 21.68 3.53
C TYR A 9 12.96 20.77 3.58
N SER A 10 14.17 21.35 3.53
CA SER A 10 15.43 20.61 3.61
C SER A 10 15.56 19.75 4.87
N TRP A 11 14.86 20.12 5.95
CA TRP A 11 14.80 19.35 7.19
C TRP A 11 14.35 17.90 6.96
N TYR A 12 13.39 17.66 6.05
CA TYR A 12 12.82 16.33 5.83
C TYR A 12 13.78 15.31 5.21
N VAL A 13 14.88 15.75 4.60
CA VAL A 13 15.77 14.84 3.84
C VAL A 13 16.43 13.83 4.78
N TYR A 14 16.91 14.28 5.95
CA TYR A 14 17.65 13.47 6.91
C TYR A 14 17.08 13.52 8.34
N SER A 15 15.91 14.13 8.55
CA SER A 15 15.30 14.17 9.88
C SER A 15 14.98 12.77 10.42
N ALA A 16 14.79 12.69 11.74
CA ALA A 16 14.39 11.47 12.43
C ALA A 16 13.08 10.85 11.91
N ASN A 17 12.23 11.65 11.23
CA ASN A 17 10.93 11.20 10.73
C ASN A 17 10.95 10.77 9.25
N ARG A 18 12.13 10.69 8.61
CA ARG A 18 12.24 10.26 7.22
C ARG A 18 11.90 8.77 7.08
N VAL A 19 10.96 8.43 6.19
CA VAL A 19 10.71 7.05 5.78
C VAL A 19 11.86 6.58 4.88
N LYS A 20 12.61 5.57 5.35
CA LYS A 20 13.82 5.04 4.68
C LYS A 20 13.60 3.70 3.97
N TYR A 21 12.64 2.92 4.43
CA TYR A 21 12.38 1.56 3.95
C TYR A 21 10.87 1.36 3.78
N PRO A 22 10.44 0.40 2.93
CA PRO A 22 9.05 0.00 2.94
C PRO A 22 8.71 -0.59 4.32
N LEU A 23 7.61 -0.11 4.88
CA LEU A 23 7.10 -0.52 6.18
C LEU A 23 5.76 -1.22 5.99
N ILE A 24 5.60 -2.34 6.67
CA ILE A 24 4.34 -3.10 6.69
C ILE A 24 4.01 -3.48 8.13
N ARG A 25 2.73 -3.69 8.42
CA ARG A 25 2.34 -4.13 9.75
C ARG A 25 2.77 -5.57 10.00
N SER A 26 3.42 -5.81 11.14
CA SER A 26 3.93 -7.12 11.54
C SER A 26 2.86 -8.23 11.47
N ARG A 27 1.65 -7.98 11.96
CA ARG A 27 0.52 -8.94 11.92
C ARG A 27 0.14 -9.36 10.50
N LEU A 28 0.02 -8.39 9.59
CA LEU A 28 -0.26 -8.68 8.18
C LEU A 28 0.87 -9.49 7.56
N LEU A 29 2.13 -9.09 7.82
CA LEU A 29 3.29 -9.76 7.26
C LEU A 29 3.43 -11.21 7.75
N LYS A 30 3.13 -11.45 9.03
CA LYS A 30 3.13 -12.79 9.62
C LYS A 30 2.10 -13.69 8.95
N LEU A 31 0.88 -13.18 8.74
CA LEU A 31 -0.17 -13.89 8.02
C LEU A 31 0.21 -14.14 6.56
N TRP A 32 0.73 -13.11 5.88
CA TRP A 32 1.19 -13.20 4.49
C TRP A 32 2.23 -14.30 4.32
N ARG A 33 3.34 -14.24 5.07
CA ARG A 33 4.42 -15.23 4.99
C ARG A 33 3.92 -16.63 5.28
N LYS A 34 3.02 -16.79 6.27
CA LYS A 34 2.42 -18.10 6.59
C LYS A 34 1.63 -18.65 5.39
N GLU A 35 0.73 -17.88 4.81
CA GLU A 35 -0.11 -18.34 3.69
C GLU A 35 0.70 -18.53 2.40
N ARG A 36 1.70 -17.67 2.16
CA ARG A 36 2.55 -17.66 0.97
C ARG A 36 3.47 -18.89 0.86
N THR A 37 3.71 -19.61 1.97
CA THR A 37 4.49 -20.86 1.96
C THR A 37 3.90 -21.95 1.06
N LEU A 38 2.57 -22.03 0.99
CA LEU A 38 1.86 -23.11 0.29
C LEU A 38 0.99 -22.61 -0.87
N LYS A 39 0.78 -21.29 -0.97
CA LYS A 39 -0.17 -20.68 -1.91
C LYS A 39 0.52 -19.72 -2.86
N THR A 40 -0.04 -19.60 -4.06
CA THR A 40 0.29 -18.50 -4.98
C THR A 40 -0.05 -17.15 -4.33
N PRO A 41 0.52 -16.02 -4.80
CA PRO A 41 0.30 -14.72 -4.16
C PRO A 41 -1.18 -14.34 -4.02
N VAL A 42 -1.96 -14.50 -5.09
CA VAL A 42 -3.40 -14.17 -5.10
C VAL A 42 -4.18 -15.10 -4.19
N ALA A 43 -3.85 -16.40 -4.16
CA ALA A 43 -4.49 -17.36 -3.27
C ALA A 43 -4.12 -17.15 -1.79
N ALA A 44 -2.89 -16.72 -1.50
CA ALA A 44 -2.46 -16.34 -0.16
C ALA A 44 -3.25 -15.12 0.34
N TRP A 45 -3.42 -14.10 -0.51
CA TRP A 45 -4.26 -12.95 -0.17
C TRP A 45 -5.71 -13.34 0.06
N ALA A 46 -6.28 -14.17 -0.82
CA ALA A 46 -7.64 -14.68 -0.67
C ALA A 46 -7.83 -15.40 0.67
N ALA A 47 -6.90 -16.26 1.07
CA ALA A 47 -6.94 -16.99 2.34
C ALA A 47 -6.90 -16.09 3.59
N ILE A 48 -6.34 -14.89 3.48
CA ILE A 48 -6.36 -13.87 4.55
C ILE A 48 -7.68 -13.11 4.53
N GLN A 49 -8.19 -12.72 3.35
CA GLN A 49 -9.40 -11.91 3.24
C GLN A 49 -10.70 -12.69 3.51
N GLN A 50 -10.74 -13.97 3.16
CA GLN A 50 -11.90 -14.85 3.34
C GLN A 50 -12.07 -15.35 4.78
N ASP A 51 -11.03 -15.26 5.60
CA ASP A 51 -11.08 -15.61 7.02
C ASP A 51 -11.32 -14.35 7.87
N PRO A 52 -12.52 -14.19 8.48
CA PRO A 52 -12.83 -13.00 9.27
C PRO A 52 -11.90 -12.80 10.47
N ALA A 53 -11.37 -13.88 11.07
CA ALA A 53 -10.47 -13.79 12.21
C ALA A 53 -9.09 -13.27 11.77
N LYS A 54 -8.53 -13.82 10.68
CA LYS A 54 -7.27 -13.32 10.10
C LYS A 54 -7.39 -11.87 9.65
N ARG A 55 -8.50 -11.52 9.00
CA ARG A 55 -8.76 -10.15 8.57
C ARG A 55 -8.87 -9.19 9.76
N ALA A 56 -9.61 -9.57 10.79
CA ALA A 56 -9.76 -8.76 11.99
C ALA A 56 -8.43 -8.55 12.73
N ASP A 57 -7.55 -9.56 12.75
CA ASP A 57 -6.28 -9.52 13.48
C ASP A 57 -5.39 -8.33 13.09
N TYR A 58 -5.25 -8.02 11.80
CA TYR A 58 -4.43 -6.89 11.35
C TYR A 58 -5.23 -5.58 11.17
N MET A 59 -6.54 -5.66 10.92
CA MET A 59 -7.39 -4.47 10.71
C MET A 59 -7.67 -3.72 12.01
N LYS A 60 -7.97 -4.41 13.12
CA LYS A 60 -8.34 -3.77 14.41
C LYS A 60 -7.19 -2.98 15.05
N VAL A 61 -5.95 -3.27 14.67
CA VAL A 61 -4.75 -2.62 15.20
C VAL A 61 -4.22 -1.49 14.30
N ARG A 62 -5.05 -0.96 13.39
CA ARG A 62 -4.69 0.23 12.57
C ARG A 62 -4.54 1.46 13.47
N GLY A 63 -3.36 2.10 13.40
CA GLY A 63 -3.00 3.25 14.23
C GLY A 63 -2.26 2.90 15.52
N LEU A 64 -2.08 1.62 15.85
CA LEU A 64 -1.49 1.17 17.14
C LEU A 64 -0.01 0.75 17.02
N GLY A 65 0.73 1.29 16.05
CA GLY A 65 2.13 0.94 15.80
C GLY A 65 2.34 -0.46 15.19
N GLY A 66 3.47 -1.09 15.52
CA GLY A 66 3.80 -2.45 15.06
C GLY A 66 4.27 -2.55 13.60
N PHE A 67 4.87 -1.49 13.06
CA PHE A 67 5.52 -1.54 11.77
C PHE A 67 6.84 -2.29 11.83
N VAL A 68 7.09 -3.09 10.80
CA VAL A 68 8.37 -3.77 10.56
C VAL A 68 8.88 -3.41 9.18
N ARG A 69 10.20 -3.42 9.03
CA ARG A 69 10.87 -3.25 7.74
C ARG A 69 10.54 -4.42 6.82
N ALA A 70 10.23 -4.12 5.56
CA ALA A 70 10.06 -5.08 4.48
C ALA A 70 11.06 -4.82 3.35
N THR A 71 10.98 -5.59 2.27
CA THR A 71 11.64 -5.30 0.99
C THR A 71 10.62 -4.82 -0.04
N TRP A 72 11.11 -4.21 -1.12
CA TRP A 72 10.25 -3.77 -2.22
C TRP A 72 9.56 -4.94 -2.90
N GLU A 73 10.26 -6.06 -3.09
CA GLU A 73 9.70 -7.27 -3.70
C GLU A 73 8.51 -7.79 -2.90
N GLU A 74 8.64 -7.85 -1.56
CA GLU A 74 7.59 -8.39 -0.70
C GLU A 74 6.35 -7.48 -0.68
N VAL A 75 6.50 -6.16 -0.56
CA VAL A 75 5.34 -5.25 -0.55
C VAL A 75 4.69 -5.12 -1.93
N ASN A 76 5.48 -5.16 -3.01
CA ASN A 76 4.96 -5.11 -4.37
C ASN A 76 4.15 -6.38 -4.70
N GLU A 77 4.62 -7.57 -4.30
CA GLU A 77 3.88 -8.82 -4.48
C GLU A 77 2.54 -8.79 -3.71
N ILE A 78 2.55 -8.29 -2.47
CA ILE A 78 1.33 -8.14 -1.64
C ILE A 78 0.32 -7.19 -2.29
N ILE A 79 0.76 -5.99 -2.71
CA ILE A 79 -0.11 -4.98 -3.32
C ILE A 79 -0.69 -5.49 -4.64
N ALA A 80 0.13 -6.10 -5.49
CA ALA A 80 -0.32 -6.67 -6.76
C ALA A 80 -1.33 -7.82 -6.55
N ALA A 81 -1.06 -8.72 -5.60
CA ALA A 81 -1.97 -9.80 -5.25
C ALA A 81 -3.31 -9.28 -4.70
N ALA A 82 -3.27 -8.24 -3.86
CA ALA A 82 -4.46 -7.60 -3.31
C ALA A 82 -5.32 -6.93 -4.40
N ASN A 83 -4.68 -6.23 -5.34
CA ASN A 83 -5.37 -5.59 -6.46
C ASN A 83 -5.95 -6.63 -7.42
N ALA A 84 -5.18 -7.66 -7.78
CA ALA A 84 -5.64 -8.73 -8.66
C ALA A 84 -6.82 -9.52 -8.06
N TYR A 85 -6.75 -9.85 -6.77
CA TYR A 85 -7.86 -10.49 -6.06
C TYR A 85 -9.11 -9.60 -6.08
N THR A 86 -8.96 -8.34 -5.69
CA THR A 86 -10.09 -7.40 -5.61
C THR A 86 -10.75 -7.19 -6.97
N ALA A 87 -9.93 -6.91 -8.00
CA ALA A 87 -10.42 -6.70 -9.36
C ALA A 87 -11.14 -7.94 -9.91
N LYS A 88 -10.60 -9.14 -9.68
CA LYS A 88 -11.20 -10.40 -10.12
C LYS A 88 -12.51 -10.72 -9.39
N THR A 89 -12.57 -10.51 -8.08
CA THR A 89 -13.69 -10.96 -7.24
C THR A 89 -14.83 -9.94 -7.17
N TYR A 90 -14.53 -8.65 -7.19
CA TYR A 90 -15.50 -7.58 -6.92
C TYR A 90 -15.60 -6.53 -8.03
N GLY A 91 -14.70 -6.58 -9.03
CA GLY A 91 -14.59 -5.57 -10.07
C GLY A 91 -13.41 -4.62 -9.84
N PRO A 92 -12.79 -4.11 -10.91
CA PRO A 92 -11.60 -3.26 -10.82
C PRO A 92 -11.89 -1.88 -10.19
N ASP A 93 -13.13 -1.40 -10.28
CA ASP A 93 -13.60 -0.16 -9.67
C ASP A 93 -13.64 -0.18 -8.12
N ARG A 94 -13.41 -1.35 -7.50
CA ARG A 94 -13.19 -1.49 -6.05
C ARG A 94 -11.74 -1.21 -5.63
N VAL A 95 -10.87 -0.90 -6.60
CA VAL A 95 -9.50 -0.42 -6.38
C VAL A 95 -9.47 1.08 -6.65
N ILE A 96 -9.27 1.87 -5.59
CA ILE A 96 -9.42 3.32 -5.60
C ILE A 96 -8.11 3.96 -5.15
N GLY A 97 -7.65 4.97 -5.89
CA GLY A 97 -6.58 5.88 -5.49
C GLY A 97 -7.14 7.25 -5.13
N PHE A 98 -6.40 7.98 -4.28
CA PHE A 98 -6.68 9.36 -3.96
C PHE A 98 -5.37 10.15 -4.04
N SER A 99 -5.29 11.08 -4.98
CA SER A 99 -4.15 11.98 -5.13
C SER A 99 -4.65 13.33 -5.63
N PRO A 100 -4.56 14.41 -4.84
CA PRO A 100 -5.12 15.71 -5.24
C PRO A 100 -4.13 16.55 -6.06
N ILE A 101 -4.63 17.66 -6.62
CA ILE A 101 -3.88 18.77 -7.27
C ILE A 101 -2.75 18.29 -8.23
N PRO A 102 -3.08 17.94 -9.48
CA PRO A 102 -2.08 17.52 -10.47
C PRO A 102 -1.05 18.61 -10.80
N ALA A 103 -1.42 19.89 -10.66
CA ALA A 103 -0.58 21.02 -11.05
C ALA A 103 0.70 21.18 -10.22
N MET A 104 0.74 20.68 -8.97
CA MET A 104 1.92 20.81 -8.10
C MET A 104 3.03 19.81 -8.46
N SER A 105 2.67 18.66 -9.03
CA SER A 105 3.62 17.59 -9.38
C SER A 105 3.00 16.63 -10.40
N MET A 106 2.99 17.04 -11.67
CA MET A 106 2.22 16.37 -12.75
C MET A 106 2.55 14.89 -12.90
N VAL A 107 3.83 14.53 -12.95
CA VAL A 107 4.26 13.13 -13.15
C VAL A 107 4.02 12.29 -11.90
N SER A 108 4.21 12.86 -10.71
CA SER A 108 3.91 12.18 -9.44
C SER A 108 2.42 11.84 -9.33
N TYR A 109 1.54 12.75 -9.74
CA TYR A 109 0.10 12.49 -9.86
C TYR A 109 -0.18 11.41 -10.92
N ALA A 110 0.41 11.56 -12.11
CA ALA A 110 0.20 10.67 -13.25
C ALA A 110 0.64 9.23 -12.98
N ALA A 111 1.64 9.01 -12.12
CA ALA A 111 2.14 7.68 -11.80
C ALA A 111 1.05 6.77 -11.21
N GLY A 112 0.28 7.28 -10.23
CA GLY A 112 -0.82 6.54 -9.62
C GLY A 112 -2.05 6.47 -10.51
N SER A 113 -2.45 7.60 -11.12
CA SER A 113 -3.65 7.66 -11.94
C SER A 113 -3.55 6.78 -13.18
N ARG A 114 -2.40 6.77 -13.87
CA ARG A 114 -2.16 5.89 -15.02
C ARG A 114 -2.28 4.41 -14.64
N TYR A 115 -1.68 4.00 -13.52
CA TYR A 115 -1.76 2.61 -13.06
C TYR A 115 -3.22 2.18 -12.82
N LEU A 116 -3.99 3.00 -12.11
CA LEU A 116 -5.39 2.72 -11.78
C LEU A 116 -6.27 2.73 -13.02
N SER A 117 -6.14 3.73 -13.90
CA SER A 117 -6.94 3.80 -15.13
C SER A 117 -6.68 2.62 -16.05
N LEU A 118 -5.43 2.13 -16.16
CA LEU A 118 -5.11 0.94 -16.96
C LEU A 118 -5.65 -0.35 -16.34
N LEU A 119 -5.69 -0.44 -15.00
CA LEU A 119 -6.31 -1.54 -14.27
C LEU A 119 -7.85 -1.53 -14.38
N GLY A 120 -8.45 -0.39 -14.72
CA GLY A 120 -9.89 -0.15 -14.64
C GLY A 120 -10.39 0.31 -13.26
N GLY A 121 -9.48 0.75 -12.39
CA GLY A 121 -9.79 1.34 -11.09
C GLY A 121 -10.13 2.83 -11.16
N VAL A 122 -10.38 3.44 -10.00
CA VAL A 122 -10.83 4.84 -9.86
C VAL A 122 -9.70 5.72 -9.29
N CYS A 123 -9.56 6.94 -9.80
CA CYS A 123 -8.55 7.94 -9.45
C CYS A 123 -9.20 9.28 -9.12
#